data_AF-A0A3P3WB48-F1
#
_entry.id   AF-A0A3P3WB48-F1
#
_cell.length_a   1.000
_cell.length_b   1.000
_cell.length_c   1.000
_cell.angle_alpha   90.00
_cell.angle_beta   90.00
_cell.angle_gamma   90.00
#
_symmetry.space_group_name_H-M   'P 1'
#
loop_
_entity.id
_entity.type
_entity.pdbx_description
1 polymer ?
#
loop_
_entity_poly.entity_id
_entity_poly.type
_entity_poly.pdbx_seq_one_letter_code
_entity_poly.pdbx_strand_id
1 'polypeptide(L)'
;MKNFKIHFFVILFLFAYKTNAQFAHLKNNEEDDQQVLVVFNDGGTKTGYIKNDKTNAALGRTLSLLTTDLNAFKHTNTIADHILFREEGSNDFNKIDAKNIKQVRFNSSDSLSYDRITVYRFKRKNFELKKDEPEMMFAISQVDDVFKMYSKYYLSEDSTGRENEQYFFFVKLRDSDMTYFFSKSSLVNRAYFLEYFKIFAPDNVEYTTYIDRLKKKGTPEFKEFEEAGKAITSKFLKENNIDENNLTNEIFDIEFRVKSISNHYNFMFYYMGKKYEEIVLGK
;
A
#
# COMPACT_ATOMS: atom_id res chain seq x y z
N MET A 1 -31.71 8.77 -2.63
CA MET A 1 -30.98 10.01 -2.26
C MET A 1 -30.56 10.10 -0.77
N LYS A 2 -31.27 9.49 0.20
CA LYS A 2 -30.84 9.50 1.62
C LYS A 2 -29.56 8.70 1.91
N ASN A 3 -29.33 7.58 1.22
CA ASN A 3 -28.21 6.66 1.53
C ASN A 3 -26.84 7.10 0.97
N PHE A 4 -26.83 7.88 -0.12
CA PHE A 4 -25.61 8.50 -0.65
C PHE A 4 -25.04 9.53 0.33
N LYS A 5 -25.92 10.26 1.03
CA LYS A 5 -25.51 11.17 2.11
C LYS A 5 -24.87 10.42 3.27
N ILE A 6 -25.39 9.26 3.66
CA ILE A 6 -24.80 8.46 4.76
C ILE A 6 -23.40 7.95 4.38
N HIS A 7 -23.21 7.42 3.18
CA HIS A 7 -21.87 6.96 2.72
C HIS A 7 -20.89 8.13 2.61
N PHE A 8 -21.35 9.27 2.06
CA PHE A 8 -20.53 10.48 1.98
C PHE A 8 -20.19 11.05 3.37
N PHE A 9 -21.14 11.05 4.31
CA PHE A 9 -20.94 11.48 5.70
C PHE A 9 -20.04 10.52 6.48
N VAL A 10 -20.12 9.21 6.23
CA VAL A 10 -19.27 8.20 6.88
C VAL A 10 -17.85 8.27 6.32
N ILE A 11 -17.65 8.47 5.02
CA ILE A 11 -16.34 8.76 4.43
C ILE A 11 -15.77 10.07 5.00
N LEU A 12 -16.59 11.12 5.13
CA LEU A 12 -16.21 12.39 5.78
C LEU A 12 -15.88 12.23 7.27
N PHE A 13 -16.59 11.36 7.99
CA PHE A 13 -16.32 11.07 9.40
C PHE A 13 -15.04 10.23 9.56
N LEU A 14 -14.79 9.25 8.68
CA LEU A 14 -13.58 8.43 8.68
C LEU A 14 -12.31 9.26 8.42
N PHE A 15 -12.39 10.35 7.66
CA PHE A 15 -11.27 11.30 7.49
C PHE A 15 -10.84 11.96 8.82
N ALA A 16 -11.74 12.09 9.79
CA ALA A 16 -11.43 12.69 11.10
C ALA A 16 -10.83 11.70 12.10
N TYR A 17 -10.92 10.39 11.84
CA TYR A 17 -10.40 9.36 12.74
C TYR A 17 -9.17 8.71 12.14
N LYS A 18 -7.99 9.15 12.59
CA LYS A 18 -6.75 8.40 12.41
C LYS A 18 -6.96 7.01 13.01
N THR A 19 -6.88 5.97 12.18
CA THR A 19 -6.96 4.60 12.68
C THR A 19 -5.68 4.29 13.44
N ASN A 20 -5.86 3.89 14.70
CA ASN A 20 -4.81 3.73 15.69
C ASN A 20 -4.06 2.38 15.61
N ALA A 21 -4.28 1.58 14.56
CA ALA A 21 -3.63 0.27 14.37
C ALA A 21 -2.36 0.40 13.52
N GLN A 22 -1.23 0.75 14.14
CA GLN A 22 0.01 1.04 13.42
C GLN A 22 0.57 -0.16 12.65
N PHE A 23 0.31 -1.39 13.12
CA PHE A 23 0.86 -2.62 12.57
C PHE A 23 -0.25 -3.57 12.13
N ALA A 24 -0.26 -3.95 10.85
CA ALA A 24 -1.35 -4.70 10.21
C ALA A 24 -1.51 -6.14 10.73
N HIS A 25 -0.42 -6.73 11.25
CA HIS A 25 -0.43 -8.06 11.82
C HIS A 25 -1.03 -8.11 13.23
N LEU A 26 -0.98 -7.00 13.97
CA LEU A 26 -1.54 -6.87 15.31
C LEU A 26 -3.01 -6.44 15.24
N LYS A 27 -3.85 -7.01 16.10
CA LYS A 27 -5.23 -6.58 16.35
C LYS A 27 -5.24 -5.30 17.16
N ASN A 28 -6.44 -4.74 17.30
CA ASN A 28 -6.69 -3.57 18.15
C ASN A 28 -6.25 -3.84 19.60
N ASN A 29 -5.42 -2.96 20.17
CA ASN A 29 -4.92 -3.07 21.55
C ASN A 29 -4.16 -4.39 21.83
N GLU A 30 -3.68 -5.07 20.79
CA GLU A 30 -2.82 -6.25 20.90
C GLU A 30 -1.35 -5.82 21.02
N GLU A 31 -0.67 -6.40 22.00
CA GLU A 31 0.79 -6.32 22.17
C GLU A 31 1.42 -7.47 21.40
N ASP A 32 2.52 -7.18 20.71
CA ASP A 32 3.34 -8.20 20.08
C ASP A 32 3.98 -9.09 21.15
N ASP A 33 3.95 -10.40 20.95
CA ASP A 33 4.51 -11.37 21.90
C ASP A 33 6.04 -11.40 21.87
N GLN A 34 6.67 -10.72 20.89
CA GLN A 34 8.10 -10.71 20.71
C GLN A 34 8.71 -9.32 20.86
N GLN A 35 10.01 -9.32 21.16
CA GLN A 35 10.79 -8.10 21.12
C GLN A 35 10.98 -7.62 19.68
N VAL A 36 10.84 -6.32 19.51
CA VAL A 36 11.04 -5.61 18.24
C VAL A 36 12.20 -4.64 18.36
N LEU A 37 12.82 -4.34 17.23
CA LEU A 37 13.84 -3.31 17.09
C LEU A 37 13.24 -2.08 16.40
N VAL A 38 13.16 -0.97 17.12
CA VAL A 38 12.82 0.34 16.57
C VAL A 38 14.10 1.02 16.12
N VAL A 39 14.16 1.44 14.85
CA VAL A 39 15.29 2.16 14.27
C VAL A 39 14.88 3.60 14.02
N PHE A 40 15.64 4.54 14.55
CA PHE A 40 15.39 5.97 14.45
C PHE A 40 16.06 6.58 13.20
N ASN A 41 15.61 7.77 12.81
CA ASN A 41 16.16 8.47 11.65
C ASN A 41 17.63 8.88 11.82
N ASP A 42 18.09 9.08 13.07
CA ASP A 42 19.48 9.38 13.41
C ASP A 42 20.40 8.14 13.41
N GLY A 43 19.85 6.95 13.13
CA GLY A 43 20.57 5.68 13.15
C GLY A 43 20.60 4.99 14.51
N GLY A 44 20.08 5.63 15.57
CA GLY A 44 19.90 4.99 16.87
C GLY A 44 18.90 3.84 16.82
N THR A 45 18.97 2.96 17.82
CA THR A 45 18.04 1.83 17.94
C THR A 45 17.53 1.66 19.38
N LYS A 46 16.33 1.10 19.52
CA LYS A 46 15.78 0.65 20.80
C LYS A 46 15.13 -0.72 20.64
N THR A 47 15.27 -1.57 21.66
CA THR A 47 14.64 -2.89 21.73
C THR A 47 13.56 -2.88 22.80
N GLY A 48 12.43 -3.53 22.51
CA GLY A 48 11.30 -3.55 23.42
C GLY A 48 10.08 -4.22 22.81
N TYR A 49 8.90 -3.89 23.31
CA TYR A 49 7.62 -4.45 22.85
C TYR A 49 6.76 -3.35 22.25
N ILE A 50 5.94 -3.71 21.26
CA ILE A 50 5.03 -2.80 20.58
C ILE A 50 3.60 -3.25 20.79
N LYS A 51 2.70 -2.27 20.80
CA LYS A 51 1.27 -2.49 20.91
C LYS A 51 0.53 -1.58 19.95
N ASN A 52 -0.53 -2.10 19.32
CA ASN A 52 -1.46 -1.24 18.57
C ASN A 52 -2.28 -0.40 19.54
N ASP A 53 -2.51 0.88 19.22
CA ASP A 53 -3.32 1.75 20.08
C ASP A 53 -4.81 1.35 20.02
N LYS A 54 -5.55 1.64 21.10
CA LYS A 54 -6.94 1.26 21.23
C LYS A 54 -7.80 2.09 20.27
N THR A 55 -8.52 1.41 19.39
CA THR A 55 -9.53 2.02 18.52
C THR A 55 -10.62 2.68 19.36
N ASN A 56 -10.94 3.94 19.06
CA ASN A 56 -12.06 4.64 19.70
C ASN A 56 -13.37 3.86 19.48
N ALA A 57 -14.17 3.67 20.53
CA ALA A 57 -15.42 2.92 20.49
C ALA A 57 -16.46 3.48 19.49
N ALA A 58 -16.43 4.78 19.20
CA ALA A 58 -17.28 5.38 18.16
C ALA A 58 -16.81 4.98 16.75
N LEU A 59 -15.50 5.01 16.50
CA LEU A 59 -14.90 4.57 15.25
C LEU A 59 -15.10 3.08 15.01
N GLY A 60 -14.91 2.25 16.04
CA GLY A 60 -15.16 0.81 15.96
C GLY A 60 -16.60 0.47 15.57
N ARG A 61 -17.58 1.22 16.11
CA ARG A 61 -19.01 1.09 15.73
C ARG A 61 -19.29 1.56 14.31
N THR A 62 -18.66 2.64 13.85
CA THR A 62 -18.80 3.10 12.46
C THR A 62 -18.19 2.10 11.48
N LEU A 63 -17.04 1.52 11.82
CA LEU A 63 -16.38 0.48 11.05
C LEU A 63 -17.23 -0.80 10.98
N SER A 64 -17.85 -1.25 12.08
CA SER A 64 -18.75 -2.41 12.08
C SER A 64 -20.05 -2.21 11.28
N LEU A 65 -20.40 -0.98 10.91
CA LEU A 65 -21.53 -0.68 10.02
C LEU A 65 -21.15 -0.74 8.53
N LEU A 66 -19.86 -0.82 8.22
CA LEU A 66 -19.30 -0.84 6.86
C LEU A 66 -18.74 -2.20 6.44
N THR A 67 -18.53 -3.10 7.40
CA THR A 67 -18.09 -4.48 7.16
C THR A 67 -18.57 -5.37 8.30
N THR A 68 -18.84 -6.62 7.96
CA THR A 68 -19.16 -7.71 8.90
C THR A 68 -17.91 -8.37 9.48
N ASP A 69 -16.73 -8.18 8.85
CA ASP A 69 -15.44 -8.64 9.36
C ASP A 69 -14.57 -7.48 9.83
N LEU A 70 -14.56 -7.24 11.14
CA LEU A 70 -13.67 -6.24 11.76
C LEU A 70 -12.18 -6.58 11.60
N ASN A 71 -11.82 -7.83 11.27
CA ASN A 71 -10.44 -8.21 10.91
C ASN A 71 -10.07 -7.83 9.47
N ALA A 72 -11.04 -7.58 8.58
CA ALA A 72 -10.77 -7.05 7.24
C ALA A 72 -10.14 -5.64 7.29
N PHE A 73 -10.27 -4.93 8.42
CA PHE A 73 -9.62 -3.64 8.66
C PHE A 73 -8.17 -3.73 9.17
N LYS A 74 -7.56 -4.93 9.22
CA LYS A 74 -6.10 -5.10 9.37
C LYS A 74 -5.30 -4.25 8.36
N HIS A 75 -5.94 -3.81 7.27
CA HIS A 75 -5.31 -3.11 6.15
C HIS A 75 -5.74 -1.64 5.98
N THR A 76 -6.34 -0.99 6.99
CA THR A 76 -6.69 0.43 6.88
C THR A 76 -5.48 1.36 6.79
N ASN A 77 -5.66 2.56 6.23
CA ASN A 77 -4.65 3.61 6.09
C ASN A 77 -4.39 4.15 7.48
N THR A 78 -3.60 3.40 8.24
CA THR A 78 -3.25 3.74 9.61
C THR A 78 -2.20 4.83 9.55
N ILE A 79 -2.72 6.04 9.42
CA ILE A 79 -1.98 7.26 9.67
C ILE A 79 -1.55 7.18 11.13
N ALA A 80 -0.26 6.96 11.34
CA ALA A 80 0.32 6.75 12.63
C ALA A 80 1.15 7.98 12.99
N ASP A 81 0.66 8.80 13.92
CA ASP A 81 1.44 9.91 14.47
C ASP A 81 2.50 9.41 15.45
N HIS A 82 2.25 8.25 16.06
CA HIS A 82 3.10 7.62 17.06
C HIS A 82 2.89 6.11 17.09
N ILE A 83 3.81 5.40 17.74
CA ILE A 83 3.67 4.00 18.16
C ILE A 83 3.59 3.92 19.68
N LEU A 84 2.93 2.90 20.24
CA LEU A 84 3.07 2.54 21.65
C LEU A 84 4.22 1.56 21.79
N PHE A 85 5.24 1.95 22.54
CA PHE A 85 6.46 1.18 22.73
C PHE A 85 6.81 1.07 24.21
N ARG A 86 7.15 -0.15 24.65
CA ARG A 86 7.67 -0.44 25.99
C ARG A 86 9.10 -0.92 25.86
N GLU A 87 10.04 -0.10 26.30
CA GLU A 87 11.47 -0.44 26.25
C GLU A 87 11.78 -1.66 27.12
N GLU A 88 12.81 -2.42 26.75
CA GLU A 88 13.29 -3.52 27.57
C GLU A 88 13.63 -3.05 29.00
N GLY A 89 13.14 -3.78 30.00
CA GLY A 89 13.28 -3.40 31.42
C GLY A 89 12.26 -2.35 31.91
N SER A 90 11.40 -1.83 31.04
CA SER A 90 10.26 -0.97 31.42
C SER A 90 8.97 -1.77 31.58
N ASN A 91 8.12 -1.32 32.51
CA ASN A 91 6.77 -1.84 32.68
C ASN A 91 5.73 -1.05 31.87
N ASP A 92 6.04 0.18 31.48
CA ASP A 92 5.06 1.10 30.88
C ASP A 92 5.28 1.29 29.37
N PHE A 93 4.16 1.32 28.64
CA PHE A 93 4.11 1.73 27.24
C PHE A 93 4.12 3.24 27.13
N ASN A 94 5.05 3.76 26.33
CA ASN A 94 5.18 5.18 26.02
C ASN A 94 4.92 5.44 24.54
N LYS A 95 4.47 6.64 24.23
CA LYS A 95 4.29 7.09 22.84
C LYS A 95 5.63 7.52 22.27
N ILE A 96 6.03 6.93 21.14
CA ILE A 96 7.16 7.42 20.34
C ILE A 96 6.61 8.03 19.06
N ASP A 97 6.93 9.31 18.82
CA ASP A 97 6.54 10.01 17.60
C ASP A 97 7.04 9.27 16.34
N ALA A 98 6.12 8.98 15.41
CA ALA A 98 6.43 8.29 14.17
C ALA A 98 7.42 9.08 13.30
N LYS A 99 7.39 10.42 13.39
CA LYS A 99 8.33 11.30 12.66
C LYS A 99 9.79 11.02 12.98
N ASN A 100 10.10 10.46 14.15
CA ASN A 100 11.47 10.16 14.58
C ASN A 100 11.91 8.74 14.17
N ILE A 101 10.96 7.91 13.74
CA ILE A 101 11.18 6.50 13.44
C ILE A 101 11.45 6.35 11.93
N LYS A 102 12.43 5.51 11.60
CA LYS A 102 12.73 5.10 10.23
C LYS A 102 12.03 3.78 9.88
N GLN A 103 12.13 2.80 10.76
CA GLN A 103 11.55 1.47 10.56
C GLN A 103 11.38 0.76 11.91
N VAL A 104 10.53 -0.27 11.92
CA VAL A 104 10.32 -1.18 13.04
C VAL A 104 10.50 -2.61 12.53
N ARG A 105 11.36 -3.40 13.17
CA ARG A 105 11.67 -4.78 12.79
C ARG A 105 11.19 -5.76 13.86
N PHE A 106 10.40 -6.74 13.45
CA PHE A 106 9.89 -7.80 14.31
C PHE A 106 10.76 -9.04 14.13
N ASN A 107 11.06 -9.73 15.24
CA ASN A 107 12.02 -10.84 15.28
C ASN A 107 11.42 -12.22 14.95
N SER A 108 10.11 -12.32 14.68
CA SER A 108 9.43 -13.60 14.39
C SER A 108 9.72 -14.09 12.97
N SER A 109 10.70 -14.97 12.85
CA SER A 109 10.94 -16.00 11.81
C SER A 109 10.82 -15.68 10.30
N ASP A 110 10.46 -14.48 9.88
CA ASP A 110 10.56 -13.96 8.51
C ASP A 110 10.63 -12.43 8.60
N SER A 111 11.81 -11.91 8.96
CA SER A 111 12.17 -10.50 9.21
C SER A 111 11.10 -9.47 8.83
N LEU A 112 10.03 -9.38 9.63
CA LEU A 112 8.88 -8.55 9.31
C LEU A 112 9.26 -7.11 9.62
N SER A 113 9.49 -6.31 8.58
CA SER A 113 9.94 -4.93 8.71
C SER A 113 8.86 -3.97 8.22
N TYR A 114 8.46 -3.06 9.09
CA TYR A 114 7.59 -1.95 8.76
C TYR A 114 8.45 -0.71 8.53
N ASP A 115 8.48 -0.22 7.30
CA ASP A 115 9.07 1.08 6.97
C ASP A 115 8.13 2.19 7.42
N ARG A 116 8.67 3.26 8.01
CA ARG A 116 7.93 4.52 8.16
C ARG A 116 7.97 5.25 6.83
N ILE A 117 6.80 5.46 6.24
CA ILE A 117 6.63 6.18 4.98
C ILE A 117 5.91 7.51 5.21
N THR A 118 6.32 8.53 4.46
CA THR A 118 5.68 9.83 4.43
C THR A 118 4.96 9.96 3.08
N VAL A 119 3.64 9.90 3.12
CA VAL A 119 2.78 9.82 1.94
C VAL A 119 2.29 11.21 1.55
N TYR A 120 2.57 11.58 0.30
CA TYR A 120 2.10 12.81 -0.33
C TYR A 120 1.00 12.48 -1.33
N ARG A 121 -0.08 13.26 -1.27
CA ARG A 121 -1.14 13.25 -2.28
C ARG A 121 -0.77 14.21 -3.40
N PHE A 122 -1.13 13.86 -4.63
CA PHE A 122 -0.91 14.73 -5.78
C PHE A 122 -2.17 14.85 -6.64
N LYS A 123 -2.29 15.98 -7.36
CA LYS A 123 -3.32 16.17 -8.37
C LYS A 123 -2.94 15.36 -9.61
N ARG A 124 -3.77 14.39 -10.00
CA ARG A 124 -3.48 13.49 -11.14
C ARG A 124 -3.24 14.22 -12.47
N LYS A 125 -3.91 15.37 -12.70
CA LYS A 125 -3.88 16.09 -13.98
C LYS A 125 -2.52 16.73 -14.27
N ASN A 126 -1.85 17.25 -13.23
CA ASN A 126 -0.63 18.05 -13.37
C ASN A 126 0.49 17.60 -12.42
N PHE A 127 0.29 16.47 -11.72
CA PHE A 127 1.22 15.91 -10.73
C PHE A 127 1.62 16.87 -9.60
N GLU A 128 0.84 17.92 -9.36
CA GLU A 128 1.10 18.91 -8.32
C GLU A 128 0.93 18.26 -6.94
N LEU A 129 2.00 18.32 -6.14
CA LEU A 129 2.05 17.73 -4.80
C LEU A 129 1.37 18.63 -3.77
N LYS A 130 0.54 18.03 -2.92
CA LYS A 130 0.05 18.66 -1.69
C LYS A 130 1.10 18.47 -0.59
N LYS A 131 2.01 19.43 -0.48
CA LYS A 131 3.16 19.35 0.44
C LYS A 131 2.80 19.62 1.90
N ASP A 132 1.71 20.34 2.15
CA ASP A 132 1.37 20.85 3.48
C ASP A 132 0.63 19.83 4.38
N GLU A 133 0.19 18.70 3.81
CA GLU A 133 -0.60 17.69 4.52
C GLU A 133 -0.06 16.25 4.26
N PRO A 134 1.21 15.95 4.60
CA PRO A 134 1.72 14.59 4.46
C PRO A 134 1.14 13.67 5.52
N GLU A 135 0.90 12.41 5.16
CA GLU A 135 0.41 11.37 6.06
C GLU A 135 1.55 10.39 6.38
N MET A 136 1.82 10.15 7.66
CA MET A 136 2.83 9.16 8.09
C MET A 136 2.17 7.80 8.29
N MET A 137 2.77 6.75 7.75
CA MET A 137 2.27 5.38 7.89
C MET A 137 3.41 4.41 8.14
N PHE A 138 3.10 3.27 8.75
CA PHE A 138 3.99 2.11 8.80
C PHE A 138 3.50 1.07 7.79
N ALA A 139 4.39 0.58 6.93
CA ALA A 139 4.03 -0.35 5.86
C ALA A 139 5.15 -1.35 5.53
N ILE A 140 4.77 -2.54 5.11
CA ILE A 140 5.69 -3.58 4.62
C ILE A 140 5.81 -3.44 3.11
N SER A 141 7.04 -3.33 2.60
CA SER A 141 7.29 -3.26 1.17
C SER A 141 6.97 -4.58 0.49
N GLN A 142 6.15 -4.53 -0.56
CA GLN A 142 5.88 -5.68 -1.46
C GLN A 142 6.91 -5.77 -2.58
N VAL A 143 7.51 -4.62 -2.96
CA VAL A 143 8.66 -4.53 -3.86
C VAL A 143 9.68 -3.60 -3.20
N ASP A 144 10.95 -4.02 -3.16
CA ASP A 144 12.11 -3.24 -2.70
C ASP A 144 13.21 -3.33 -3.76
N ASP A 145 13.04 -2.56 -4.83
CA ASP A 145 14.00 -2.40 -5.93
C ASP A 145 14.19 -0.89 -6.20
N VAL A 146 14.43 -0.46 -7.45
CA VAL A 146 14.41 0.96 -7.89
C VAL A 146 13.22 1.71 -7.30
N PHE A 147 12.06 1.08 -7.38
CA PHE A 147 10.88 1.50 -6.65
C PHE A 147 10.71 0.65 -5.38
N LYS A 148 10.44 1.34 -4.27
CA LYS A 148 9.80 0.75 -3.10
C LYS A 148 8.30 0.91 -3.24
N MET A 149 7.58 -0.21 -3.22
CA MET A 149 6.12 -0.23 -3.32
C MET A 149 5.51 -0.93 -2.11
N TYR A 150 4.54 -0.27 -1.52
CA TYR A 150 3.72 -0.76 -0.44
C TYR A 150 2.28 -0.84 -0.95
N SER A 151 1.53 -1.87 -0.57
CA SER A 151 0.14 -1.99 -0.96
C SER A 151 -0.76 -2.20 0.25
N LYS A 152 -2.00 -1.70 0.15
CA LYS A 152 -3.09 -1.97 1.08
C LYS A 152 -4.32 -2.36 0.30
N TYR A 153 -4.95 -3.45 0.73
CA TYR A 153 -6.17 -3.99 0.15
C TYR A 153 -7.34 -3.72 1.09
N TYR A 154 -8.43 -3.21 0.52
CA TYR A 154 -9.67 -2.95 1.24
C TYR A 154 -10.78 -3.76 0.61
N LEU A 155 -11.46 -4.52 1.46
CA LEU A 155 -12.72 -5.15 1.14
C LEU A 155 -13.81 -4.42 1.92
N SER A 156 -14.86 -3.99 1.22
CA SER A 156 -16.04 -3.37 1.82
C SER A 156 -17.29 -3.95 1.16
N GLU A 157 -18.38 -4.08 1.90
CA GLU A 157 -19.64 -4.59 1.38
C GLU A 157 -20.62 -3.42 1.20
N ASP A 158 -21.26 -3.29 0.04
CA ASP A 158 -22.31 -2.29 -0.14
C ASP A 158 -23.65 -2.74 0.46
N SER A 159 -24.62 -1.83 0.51
CA SER A 159 -25.96 -2.10 1.06
C SER A 159 -26.75 -3.19 0.31
N THR A 160 -26.25 -3.69 -0.82
CA THR A 160 -26.85 -4.78 -1.59
C THR A 160 -26.11 -6.11 -1.40
N GLY A 161 -25.12 -6.14 -0.51
CA GLY A 161 -24.28 -7.31 -0.26
C GLY A 161 -23.17 -7.51 -1.28
N ARG A 162 -22.87 -6.50 -2.11
CA ARG A 162 -21.79 -6.61 -3.09
C ARG A 162 -20.47 -6.16 -2.49
N GLU A 163 -19.47 -7.02 -2.63
CA GLU A 163 -18.10 -6.72 -2.27
C GLU A 163 -17.47 -5.69 -3.23
N ASN A 164 -16.85 -4.68 -2.65
CA ASN A 164 -16.09 -3.63 -3.30
C ASN A 164 -14.63 -3.74 -2.87
N GLU A 165 -13.79 -4.05 -3.84
CA GLU A 165 -12.34 -4.15 -3.68
C GLU A 165 -11.66 -2.83 -4.06
N GLN A 166 -10.81 -2.33 -3.16
CA GLN A 166 -9.95 -1.17 -3.44
C GLN A 166 -8.51 -1.51 -3.13
N TYR A 167 -7.62 -1.18 -4.08
CA TYR A 167 -6.19 -1.40 -3.94
C TYR A 167 -5.49 -0.04 -3.93
N PHE A 168 -4.82 0.24 -2.83
CA PHE A 168 -4.02 1.44 -2.66
C PHE A 168 -2.55 1.07 -2.71
N PHE A 169 -1.81 1.75 -3.57
CA PHE A 169 -0.38 1.60 -3.69
C PHE A 169 0.30 2.88 -3.19
N PHE A 170 1.36 2.72 -2.43
CA PHE A 170 2.22 3.80 -1.96
C PHE A 170 3.59 3.53 -2.53
N VAL A 171 4.13 4.45 -3.32
CA VAL A 171 5.29 4.17 -4.15
C VAL A 171 6.29 5.29 -4.04
N LYS A 172 7.55 4.94 -3.83
CA LYS A 172 8.68 5.88 -3.81
C LYS A 172 9.86 5.32 -4.58
N LEU A 173 10.77 6.18 -5.01
CA LEU A 173 12.13 5.73 -5.34
C LEU A 173 12.80 5.21 -4.07
N ARG A 174 13.62 4.17 -4.19
CA ARG A 174 14.25 3.47 -3.05
C ARG A 174 14.86 4.42 -2.02
N ASP A 175 15.60 5.39 -2.53
CA ASP A 175 16.38 6.35 -1.74
C ASP A 175 15.64 7.67 -1.48
N SER A 176 14.36 7.77 -1.87
CA SER A 176 13.53 8.95 -1.64
C SER A 176 12.76 8.85 -0.32
N ASP A 177 12.62 9.98 0.36
CA ASP A 177 11.70 10.16 1.50
C ASP A 177 10.26 10.50 1.06
N MET A 178 10.05 10.78 -0.23
CA MET A 178 8.73 11.11 -0.77
C MET A 178 8.04 9.87 -1.32
N THR A 179 6.94 9.48 -0.66
CA THR A 179 6.07 8.40 -1.12
C THR A 179 4.80 8.96 -1.74
N TYR A 180 4.44 8.48 -2.93
CA TYR A 180 3.28 8.94 -3.68
C TYR A 180 2.13 7.94 -3.57
N PHE A 181 0.90 8.47 -3.43
CA PHE A 181 -0.31 7.66 -3.36
C PHE A 181 -0.90 7.37 -4.75
N PHE A 182 -0.95 6.09 -5.10
CA PHE A 182 -1.50 5.57 -6.36
C PHE A 182 -2.78 4.80 -6.03
N SER A 183 -3.94 5.34 -6.44
CA SER A 183 -5.22 4.66 -6.24
C SER A 183 -5.60 3.84 -7.47
N LYS A 184 -5.85 2.54 -7.27
CA LYS A 184 -6.54 1.67 -8.21
C LYS A 184 -7.95 1.39 -7.70
N SER A 185 -8.92 1.64 -8.57
CA SER A 185 -10.24 1.00 -8.47
C SER A 185 -10.45 0.14 -9.71
N SER A 186 -11.43 -0.78 -9.66
CA SER A 186 -11.88 -1.56 -10.82
C SER A 186 -12.28 -0.69 -12.03
N LEU A 187 -12.56 0.60 -11.81
CA LEU A 187 -12.90 1.60 -12.83
C LEU A 187 -11.67 2.30 -13.44
N VAL A 188 -10.47 2.16 -12.85
CA VAL A 188 -9.25 2.77 -13.36
C VAL A 188 -8.65 1.88 -14.44
N ASN A 189 -8.77 2.32 -15.70
CA ASN A 189 -8.09 1.70 -16.84
C ASN A 189 -6.57 1.67 -16.61
N ARG A 190 -5.90 0.56 -16.95
CA ARG A 190 -4.44 0.38 -16.93
C ARG A 190 -3.67 1.60 -17.47
N ALA A 191 -4.14 2.20 -18.56
CA ALA A 191 -3.51 3.37 -19.14
C ALA A 191 -3.45 4.57 -18.18
N TYR A 192 -4.46 4.75 -17.32
CA TYR A 192 -4.46 5.79 -16.29
C TYR A 192 -3.52 5.46 -15.13
N PHE A 193 -3.36 4.18 -14.79
CA PHE A 193 -2.43 3.78 -13.75
C PHE A 193 -0.98 3.99 -14.18
N LEU A 194 -0.63 3.61 -15.42
CA LEU A 194 0.70 3.81 -15.99
C LEU A 194 1.11 5.28 -16.03
N GLU A 195 0.14 6.19 -16.20
CA GLU A 195 0.39 7.63 -16.21
C GLU A 195 1.02 8.13 -14.89
N TYR A 196 0.74 7.48 -13.76
CA TYR A 196 1.31 7.88 -12.48
C TYR A 196 2.83 7.79 -12.44
N PHE A 197 3.45 6.90 -13.22
CA PHE A 197 4.91 6.76 -13.20
C PHE A 197 5.63 8.03 -13.66
N LYS A 198 4.97 8.92 -14.41
CA LYS A 198 5.56 10.22 -14.80
C LYS A 198 5.95 11.08 -13.60
N ILE A 199 5.32 10.89 -12.44
CA ILE A 199 5.65 11.66 -11.22
C ILE A 199 7.09 11.47 -10.75
N PHE A 200 7.75 10.37 -11.14
CA PHE A 200 9.12 10.07 -10.72
C PHE A 200 10.21 10.78 -11.55
N ALA A 201 9.85 11.28 -12.74
CA ALA A 201 10.74 12.08 -13.58
C ALA A 201 9.89 12.95 -14.54
N PRO A 202 9.12 13.94 -14.01
CA PRO A 202 8.14 14.69 -14.79
C PRO A 202 8.77 15.53 -15.91
N ASP A 203 10.00 15.98 -15.71
CA ASP A 203 10.75 16.81 -16.67
C ASP A 203 11.61 15.99 -17.63
N ASN A 204 11.69 14.66 -17.45
CA ASN A 204 12.42 13.78 -18.37
C ASN A 204 11.53 13.43 -19.57
N VAL A 205 11.77 14.12 -20.70
CA VAL A 205 10.98 13.96 -21.94
C VAL A 205 11.05 12.53 -22.47
N GLU A 206 12.20 11.88 -22.42
CA GLU A 206 12.37 10.50 -22.91
C GLU A 206 11.51 9.51 -22.11
N TYR A 207 11.57 9.60 -20.78
CA TYR A 207 10.81 8.74 -19.87
C TYR A 207 9.30 8.99 -19.95
N THR A 208 8.88 10.24 -19.96
CA THR A 208 7.46 10.60 -20.08
C THR A 208 6.88 10.17 -21.44
N THR A 209 7.66 10.29 -22.52
CA THR A 209 7.25 9.83 -23.86
C THR A 209 7.22 8.29 -23.92
N TYR A 210 8.17 7.61 -23.29
CA TYR A 210 8.14 6.15 -23.13
C TYR A 210 6.83 5.70 -22.48
N ILE A 211 6.41 6.33 -21.38
CA ILE A 211 5.13 6.04 -20.71
C ILE A 211 3.93 6.29 -21.66
N ASP A 212 3.96 7.37 -22.45
CA ASP A 212 2.90 7.65 -23.42
C ASP A 212 2.82 6.62 -24.55
N ARG A 213 3.95 6.06 -24.99
CA ARG A 213 3.98 4.95 -25.96
C ARG A 213 3.53 3.64 -25.32
N LEU A 214 3.97 3.35 -24.10
CA LEU A 214 3.59 2.16 -23.33
C LEU A 214 2.08 2.08 -23.09
N LYS A 215 1.38 3.22 -22.98
CA LYS A 215 -0.09 3.25 -22.82
C LYS A 215 -0.87 2.94 -24.11
N LYS A 216 -0.24 3.05 -25.28
CA LYS A 216 -0.91 2.93 -26.60
C LYS A 216 -0.80 1.50 -27.12
N LYS A 217 -1.96 0.84 -27.29
CA LYS A 217 -2.01 -0.50 -27.89
C LYS A 217 -1.33 -0.49 -29.27
N GLY A 218 -0.42 -1.42 -29.50
CA GLY A 218 0.25 -1.64 -30.79
C GLY A 218 1.65 -1.04 -30.93
N THR A 219 2.08 -0.18 -30.00
CA THR A 219 3.47 0.28 -29.95
C THR A 219 4.42 -0.87 -29.59
N PRO A 220 5.70 -0.81 -29.97
CA PRO A 220 6.71 -1.78 -29.53
C PRO A 220 6.78 -1.89 -28.01
N GLU A 221 6.78 -0.76 -27.29
CA GLU A 221 6.83 -0.71 -25.83
C GLU A 221 5.64 -1.41 -25.19
N PHE A 222 4.45 -1.21 -25.73
CA PHE A 222 3.25 -1.91 -25.26
C PHE A 222 3.36 -3.42 -25.48
N LYS A 223 3.82 -3.86 -26.65
CA LYS A 223 3.95 -5.28 -26.97
C LYS A 223 4.98 -5.97 -26.06
N GLU A 224 6.14 -5.34 -25.86
CA GLU A 224 7.18 -5.81 -24.94
C GLU A 224 6.62 -5.99 -23.52
N PHE A 225 5.90 -4.99 -23.02
CA PHE A 225 5.27 -5.04 -21.69
C PHE A 225 4.23 -6.15 -21.58
N GLU A 226 3.35 -6.31 -22.58
CA GLU A 226 2.32 -7.36 -22.56
C GLU A 226 2.94 -8.76 -22.64
N GLU A 227 4.00 -8.95 -23.44
CA GLU A 227 4.73 -10.22 -23.54
C GLU A 227 5.40 -10.59 -22.21
N ALA A 228 6.08 -9.63 -21.58
CA ALA A 228 6.67 -9.82 -20.26
C ALA A 228 5.60 -10.12 -19.19
N GLY A 229 4.47 -9.40 -19.23
CA GLY A 229 3.36 -9.61 -18.30
C GLY A 229 2.67 -10.97 -18.46
N LYS A 230 2.55 -11.48 -19.69
CA LYS A 230 2.06 -12.85 -19.96
C LYS A 230 2.96 -13.90 -19.34
N ALA A 231 4.28 -13.78 -19.51
CA ALA A 231 5.23 -14.73 -18.93
C ALA A 231 5.12 -14.79 -17.39
N ILE A 232 4.96 -13.64 -16.73
CA ILE A 232 4.74 -13.58 -15.29
C ILE A 232 3.40 -14.19 -14.89
N THR A 233 2.34 -13.94 -15.65
CA THR A 233 1.00 -14.50 -15.38
C THR A 233 1.03 -16.03 -15.49
N SER A 234 1.58 -16.58 -16.57
CA SER A 234 1.69 -18.02 -16.75
C SER A 234 2.55 -18.69 -15.68
N LYS A 235 3.63 -18.04 -15.24
CA LYS A 235 4.44 -18.51 -14.11
C LYS A 235 3.62 -18.56 -12.82
N PHE A 236 2.89 -17.49 -12.50
CA PHE A 236 2.04 -17.41 -11.32
C PHE A 236 0.95 -18.48 -11.30
N LEU A 237 0.25 -18.70 -12.42
CA LEU A 237 -0.77 -19.74 -12.53
C LEU A 237 -0.18 -21.14 -12.29
N LYS A 238 1.00 -21.41 -12.86
CA LYS A 238 1.71 -22.68 -12.67
C LYS A 238 2.13 -22.89 -11.20
N GLU A 239 2.69 -21.87 -10.55
CA GLU A 239 3.13 -21.95 -9.15
C GLU A 239 1.97 -22.15 -8.17
N ASN A 240 0.77 -21.73 -8.54
CA ASN A 240 -0.44 -21.91 -7.73
C ASN A 240 -1.29 -23.11 -8.17
N ASN A 241 -0.81 -23.95 -9.10
CA ASN A 241 -1.52 -25.12 -9.64
C ASN A 241 -2.89 -24.80 -10.25
N ILE A 242 -3.01 -23.66 -10.95
CA ILE A 242 -4.27 -23.21 -11.55
C ILE A 242 -4.27 -23.51 -13.04
N ASP A 243 -5.28 -24.25 -13.49
CA ASP A 243 -5.55 -24.48 -14.91
C ASP A 243 -6.18 -23.23 -15.53
N GLU A 244 -5.61 -22.74 -16.63
CA GLU A 244 -6.15 -21.60 -17.39
C GLU A 244 -7.61 -21.83 -17.82
N ASN A 245 -8.04 -23.08 -18.00
CA ASN A 245 -9.43 -23.42 -18.34
C ASN A 245 -10.41 -23.28 -17.16
N ASN A 246 -9.92 -23.24 -15.92
CA ASN A 246 -10.74 -23.11 -14.70
C ASN A 246 -10.69 -21.71 -14.07
N LEU A 247 -10.03 -20.74 -14.72
CA LEU A 247 -9.92 -19.35 -14.26
C LEU A 247 -11.26 -18.71 -13.86
N THR A 248 -12.35 -19.07 -14.53
CA THR A 248 -13.69 -18.53 -14.26
C THR A 248 -14.19 -18.83 -12.85
N ASN A 249 -13.84 -19.99 -12.28
CA ASN A 249 -14.22 -20.36 -10.91
C ASN A 249 -13.29 -19.69 -9.88
N GLU A 250 -11.99 -19.64 -10.18
CA GLU A 250 -10.97 -19.01 -9.32
C GLU A 250 -11.17 -17.50 -9.18
N ILE A 251 -11.73 -16.81 -10.19
CA ILE A 251 -12.04 -15.39 -10.11
C ILE A 251 -13.04 -15.08 -8.99
N PHE A 252 -13.83 -16.05 -8.52
CA PHE A 252 -14.74 -15.86 -7.37
C PHE A 252 -14.03 -15.99 -6.02
N ASP A 253 -12.82 -16.56 -5.95
CA ASP A 253 -12.02 -16.60 -4.74
C ASP A 253 -11.30 -15.25 -4.49
N ILE A 254 -11.60 -14.62 -3.35
CA ILE A 254 -10.98 -13.37 -2.89
C ILE A 254 -9.45 -13.54 -2.74
N GLU A 255 -9.00 -14.67 -2.19
CA GLU A 255 -7.58 -14.89 -1.92
C GLU A 255 -6.79 -14.96 -3.23
N PHE A 256 -7.32 -15.69 -4.21
CA PHE A 256 -6.77 -15.74 -5.56
C PHE A 256 -6.74 -14.35 -6.21
N ARG A 257 -7.84 -13.58 -6.17
CA ARG A 257 -7.89 -12.23 -6.74
C ARG A 257 -6.84 -11.30 -6.14
N VAL A 258 -6.68 -11.31 -4.82
CA VAL A 258 -5.67 -10.51 -4.11
C VAL A 258 -4.26 -10.90 -4.54
N LYS A 259 -3.94 -12.20 -4.56
CA LYS A 259 -2.63 -12.72 -5.00
C LYS A 259 -2.33 -12.35 -6.45
N SER A 260 -3.31 -12.53 -7.34
CA SER A 260 -3.20 -12.22 -8.76
C SER A 260 -2.95 -10.72 -9.01
N ILE A 261 -3.70 -9.86 -8.32
CA ILE A 261 -3.51 -8.40 -8.40
C ILE A 261 -2.15 -8.00 -7.84
N SER A 262 -1.74 -8.56 -6.70
CA SER A 262 -0.41 -8.32 -6.13
C SER A 262 0.70 -8.70 -7.12
N ASN A 263 0.63 -9.91 -7.70
CA ASN A 263 1.59 -10.38 -8.69
C ASN A 263 1.68 -9.46 -9.92
N HIS A 264 0.53 -9.03 -10.46
CA HIS A 264 0.48 -8.11 -11.60
C HIS A 264 1.17 -6.77 -11.30
N TYR A 265 0.92 -6.17 -10.12
CA TYR A 265 1.55 -4.90 -9.78
C TYR A 265 3.01 -5.04 -9.38
N ASN A 266 3.39 -6.12 -8.70
CA ASN A 266 4.80 -6.40 -8.43
C ASN A 266 5.60 -6.44 -9.74
N PHE A 267 5.08 -7.15 -10.76
CA PHE A 267 5.63 -7.11 -12.10
C PHE A 267 5.70 -5.69 -12.67
N MET A 268 4.59 -4.96 -12.63
CA MET A 268 4.53 -3.61 -13.21
C MET A 268 5.55 -2.68 -12.57
N PHE A 269 5.67 -2.66 -11.24
CA PHE A 269 6.64 -1.82 -10.54
C PHE A 269 8.07 -2.26 -10.81
N TYR A 270 8.35 -3.56 -10.87
CA TYR A 270 9.67 -4.07 -11.24
C TYR A 270 10.06 -3.68 -12.67
N TYR A 271 9.15 -3.90 -13.64
CA TYR A 271 9.36 -3.56 -15.04
C TYR A 271 9.58 -2.05 -15.22
N MET A 272 8.72 -1.23 -14.62
CA MET A 272 8.86 0.22 -14.67
C MET A 272 10.13 0.71 -13.96
N GLY A 273 10.56 0.01 -12.90
CA GLY A 273 11.82 0.29 -12.20
C GLY A 273 13.01 0.12 -13.14
N LYS A 274 13.09 -0.99 -13.87
CA LYS A 274 14.14 -1.20 -14.89
C LYS A 274 14.15 -0.14 -15.96
N LYS A 275 12.96 0.23 -16.47
CA LYS A 275 12.85 1.29 -17.48
C LYS A 275 13.23 2.66 -16.93
N TYR A 276 12.98 2.92 -15.65
CA TYR A 276 13.46 4.12 -14.98
C TYR A 276 14.99 4.12 -14.86
N GLU A 277 15.61 3.00 -14.47
CA GLU A 277 17.07 2.85 -14.44
C GLU A 277 17.71 3.08 -15.80
N GLU A 278 17.18 2.43 -16.83
CA GLU A 278 17.68 2.50 -18.21
C GLU A 278 17.60 3.94 -18.75
N ILE A 279 16.41 4.57 -18.65
CA ILE A 279 16.12 5.84 -19.32
C ILE A 279 16.52 7.06 -18.49
N VAL A 280 16.33 7.00 -17.16
CA VAL A 280 16.53 8.17 -16.28
C VAL A 280 17.89 8.13 -15.60
N LEU A 281 18.35 6.95 -15.18
CA LEU A 281 19.63 6.80 -14.47
C LEU A 281 20.79 6.40 -15.38
N GLY A 282 20.51 5.97 -16.62
CA GLY A 282 21.51 5.56 -17.61
C GLY A 282 22.29 4.32 -17.19
N LYS A 283 21.64 3.37 -16.51
CA LYS A 283 22.25 2.14 -15.99
C LYS A 283 21.80 0.90 -16.75
#